data_AF-A0ABC9W664-F1
#
_entry.id   AF-A0ABC9W664-F1
#
_cell.length_a   1.000
_cell.length_b   1.000
_cell.length_c   1.000
_cell.angle_alpha   90.00
_cell.angle_beta   90.00
_cell.angle_gamma   90.00
#
_symmetry.space_group_name_H-M   'P 1'
#
loop_
_entity.id
_entity.type
_entity.pdbx_description
1 polymer ?
#
loop_
_entity_poly.entity_id
_entity_poly.type
_entity_poly.pdbx_seq_one_letter_code
_entity_poly.pdbx_strand_id
1 'polypeptide(L)'
;MAVLCPAWTPGSPARLLLPLLCWALASCRTGAMALQPPSITVLQTLSEPPRLGESVTVWCEAVSSLPELTLLYWLGNGSFVEKLHPDGAVREGTVL
;
A
#
# COMPACT_ATOMS: atom_id res chain seq x y z
N MET A 1 -29.01 -0.25 4.33
CA MET A 1 -29.23 0.41 5.64
C MET A 1 -29.90 1.75 5.37
N ALA A 2 -31.18 1.86 5.70
CA ALA A 2 -31.95 3.09 5.53
C ALA A 2 -31.72 4.00 6.74
N VAL A 3 -31.33 5.26 6.50
CA VAL A 3 -31.22 6.28 7.54
C VAL A 3 -32.60 6.93 7.69
N LEU A 4 -33.25 6.68 8.82
CA LEU A 4 -34.50 7.35 9.21
C LEU A 4 -34.17 8.79 9.63
N CYS A 5 -34.65 9.78 8.89
CA CYS A 5 -34.64 11.17 9.33
C CYS A 5 -35.66 11.37 10.46
N PRO A 6 -35.28 11.89 11.64
CA PRO A 6 -36.24 12.15 12.70
C PRO A 6 -37.12 13.37 12.38
N ALA A 7 -38.36 13.27 12.84
CA ALA A 7 -39.46 14.18 12.57
C ALA A 7 -39.22 15.64 12.99
N TRP A 8 -39.72 16.55 12.15
CA TRP A 8 -39.69 17.99 12.28
C TRP A 8 -40.56 18.46 13.46
N THR A 9 -39.97 19.16 14.44
CA THR A 9 -40.71 19.99 15.42
C THR A 9 -40.05 21.36 15.53
N PRO A 10 -40.79 22.49 15.48
CA PRO A 10 -40.21 23.83 15.47
C PRO A 10 -39.94 24.33 16.89
N GLY A 11 -38.75 24.90 17.12
CA GLY A 11 -38.47 25.72 18.29
C GLY A 11 -37.26 25.29 19.12
N SER A 12 -36.04 25.51 18.62
CA SER A 12 -34.88 25.82 19.46
C SER A 12 -33.67 26.21 18.59
N PRO A 13 -33.01 27.37 18.80
CA PRO A 13 -31.82 27.77 18.04
C PRO A 13 -30.63 26.79 18.22
N ALA A 14 -30.61 26.03 19.32
CA ALA A 14 -29.64 24.97 19.56
C ALA A 14 -29.77 23.79 18.56
N ARG A 15 -30.93 23.61 17.92
CA ARG A 15 -31.15 22.54 16.92
C ARG A 15 -30.51 22.84 15.56
N LEU A 16 -30.13 24.09 15.27
CA LEU A 16 -29.43 24.45 14.02
C LEU A 16 -27.91 24.30 14.18
N LEU A 17 -27.39 24.41 15.41
CA LEU A 17 -25.97 24.24 15.69
C LEU A 17 -25.50 22.81 15.44
N LEU A 18 -26.32 21.82 15.83
CA LEU A 18 -25.98 20.42 15.65
C LEU A 18 -25.80 20.00 14.17
N PRO A 19 -26.73 20.29 13.24
CA PRO A 19 -26.54 20.00 11.83
C PRO A 19 -25.42 20.81 11.19
N LEU A 20 -25.18 22.06 11.60
CA LEU A 20 -24.04 22.87 11.14
C LEU A 20 -22.70 22.29 11.60
N LEU A 21 -22.62 21.83 12.86
CA LEU A 21 -21.44 21.17 13.41
C LEU A 21 -21.17 19.82 12.71
N CYS A 22 -22.24 19.05 12.45
CA CYS A 22 -22.15 17.82 11.66
C CYS A 22 -21.68 18.08 10.23
N TRP A 23 -22.11 19.17 9.61
CA TRP A 23 -21.63 19.59 8.29
C TRP A 23 -20.16 19.98 8.29
N ALA A 24 -19.70 20.73 9.30
CA ALA A 24 -18.30 21.11 9.44
C ALA A 24 -17.39 19.87 9.68
N LEU A 25 -17.85 18.91 10.49
CA LEU A 25 -17.13 17.65 10.72
C LEU A 25 -17.12 16.74 9.48
N ALA A 26 -18.19 16.73 8.68
CA ALA A 26 -18.23 16.01 7.42
C ALA A 26 -17.40 16.69 6.31
N SER A 27 -17.26 18.02 6.31
CA SER A 27 -16.43 18.75 5.35
C SER A 27 -14.95 18.71 5.71
N CYS A 28 -14.60 18.63 7.00
CA CYS A 28 -13.24 18.39 7.50
C CYS A 28 -12.81 16.92 7.35
N ARG A 29 -13.26 16.22 6.32
CA ARG A 29 -12.51 15.07 5.81
C ARG A 29 -11.22 15.63 5.25
N THR A 30 -10.23 15.80 6.12
CA THR A 30 -8.82 15.89 5.75
C THR A 30 -8.61 14.73 4.80
N GLY A 31 -8.54 15.04 3.50
CA GLY A 31 -8.34 14.01 2.49
C GLY A 31 -7.07 13.29 2.90
N ALA A 32 -7.18 12.01 3.23
CA ALA A 32 -6.02 11.16 3.16
C ALA A 32 -5.52 11.35 1.72
N MET A 33 -4.40 12.05 1.56
CA MET A 33 -3.79 12.24 0.25
C MET A 33 -3.66 10.83 -0.31
N ALA A 34 -4.37 10.55 -1.40
CA ALA A 34 -4.33 9.25 -2.04
C ALA A 34 -2.93 9.13 -2.66
N LEU A 35 -1.98 8.69 -1.84
CA LEU A 35 -0.62 8.44 -2.27
C LEU A 35 -0.69 7.35 -3.34
N GLN A 36 -0.02 7.59 -4.45
CA GLN A 36 0.11 6.58 -5.48
C GLN A 36 0.87 5.40 -4.89
N PRO A 37 0.30 4.18 -4.89
CA PRO A 37 1.01 3.00 -4.43
C PRO A 37 2.30 2.79 -5.22
N PRO A 38 3.35 2.23 -4.61
CA PRO A 38 4.53 1.85 -5.36
C PRO A 38 4.16 0.81 -6.42
N SER A 39 4.82 0.88 -7.58
CA SER A 39 4.59 -0.04 -8.69
C SER A 39 5.89 -0.61 -9.21
N ILE A 40 5.91 -1.91 -9.49
CA ILE A 40 7.02 -2.57 -10.17
C ILE A 40 7.00 -2.16 -11.65
N THR A 41 8.08 -1.55 -12.12
CA THR A 41 8.24 -1.12 -13.52
C THR A 41 9.01 -2.14 -14.35
N VAL A 42 9.95 -2.85 -13.74
CA VAL A 42 10.75 -3.88 -14.40
C VAL A 42 10.85 -5.09 -13.49
N LEU A 43 10.60 -6.27 -14.05
CA LEU A 43 10.95 -7.55 -13.45
C LEU A 43 11.66 -8.39 -14.52
N GLN A 44 12.99 -8.36 -14.50
CA GLN A 44 13.83 -9.12 -15.42
C GLN A 44 14.09 -10.50 -14.84
N THR A 45 13.44 -11.49 -15.45
CA THR A 45 13.71 -12.91 -15.25
C THR A 45 14.54 -13.46 -16.41
N LEU A 46 15.10 -14.66 -16.22
CA LEU A 46 15.78 -15.37 -17.30
C LEU A 46 14.81 -15.69 -18.45
N SER A 47 15.27 -15.52 -19.69
CA SER A 47 14.50 -15.87 -20.89
C SER A 47 14.35 -17.39 -21.09
N GLU A 48 15.28 -18.18 -20.54
CA GLU A 48 15.29 -19.64 -20.59
C GLU A 48 15.33 -20.17 -19.15
N PRO A 49 14.66 -21.29 -18.83
CA PRO A 49 14.78 -21.91 -17.52
C PRO A 49 16.24 -22.25 -17.20
N PRO A 50 16.73 -21.87 -16.01
CA PRO A 50 18.09 -22.21 -15.61
C PRO A 50 18.23 -23.73 -15.44
N ARG A 51 19.42 -24.24 -15.76
CA ARG A 51 19.73 -25.65 -15.53
C ARG A 51 19.97 -25.87 -14.04
N LEU A 52 19.79 -27.12 -13.61
CA LEU A 52 20.03 -27.49 -12.22
C LEU A 52 21.50 -27.18 -11.83
N GLY A 53 21.67 -26.43 -10.75
CA GLY A 53 22.99 -26.04 -10.23
C GLY A 53 23.57 -24.76 -10.84
N GLU A 54 22.90 -24.15 -11.81
CA GLU A 54 23.29 -22.82 -12.30
C GLU A 54 22.93 -21.73 -11.28
N SER A 55 23.83 -20.76 -11.12
CA SER A 55 23.55 -19.54 -10.37
C SER A 55 22.85 -18.54 -11.29
N VAL A 56 21.82 -17.89 -10.75
CA VAL A 56 20.97 -16.99 -11.51
C VAL A 56 20.84 -15.67 -10.78
N THR A 57 20.69 -14.60 -11.54
CA THR A 57 20.41 -13.26 -10.99
C THR A 57 19.14 -12.75 -11.63
N VAL A 58 18.22 -12.31 -10.78
CA VAL A 58 16.96 -11.65 -11.18
C VAL A 58 17.04 -10.19 -10.78
N TRP A 59 16.42 -9.33 -11.57
CA TRP A 59 16.42 -7.89 -11.36
C TRP A 59 14.99 -7.36 -11.24
N CYS A 60 14.78 -6.43 -10.32
CA CYS A 60 13.50 -5.78 -10.10
C CYS A 60 13.71 -4.29 -9.93
N GLU A 61 12.90 -3.49 -10.61
CA GLU A 61 12.82 -2.04 -10.44
C GLU A 61 11.40 -1.66 -10.06
N ALA A 62 11.27 -0.73 -9.12
CA ALA A 62 10.00 -0.19 -8.69
C ALA A 62 10.08 1.33 -8.56
N VAL A 63 8.95 1.98 -8.79
CA VAL A 63 8.79 3.42 -8.61
C VAL A 63 7.83 3.68 -7.47
N SER A 64 8.11 4.72 -6.67
CA SER A 64 7.26 5.16 -5.58
C SER A 64 7.25 6.67 -5.49
N SER A 65 6.11 7.22 -5.07
CA SER A 65 5.99 8.64 -4.72
C SER A 65 6.70 9.00 -3.41
N LEU A 66 7.09 8.01 -2.61
CA LEU A 66 7.78 8.15 -1.32
C LEU A 66 8.92 7.13 -1.19
N PRO A 67 10.01 7.27 -1.96
CA PRO A 67 11.09 6.27 -1.99
C PRO A 67 11.75 6.05 -0.62
N GLU A 68 11.82 7.07 0.23
CA GLU A 68 12.39 7.02 1.58
C GLU A 68 11.51 6.23 2.56
N LEU A 69 10.23 6.01 2.23
CA LEU A 69 9.26 5.26 3.01
C LEU A 69 8.77 4.00 2.27
N THR A 70 9.49 3.60 1.23
CA THR A 70 9.18 2.42 0.42
C THR A 70 10.27 1.38 0.60
N LEU A 71 9.88 0.11 0.69
CA LEU A 71 10.80 -1.01 0.76
C LEU A 71 10.55 -1.93 -0.44
N LEU A 72 11.63 -2.40 -1.05
CA LEU A 72 11.62 -3.46 -2.06
C LEU A 72 12.28 -4.69 -1.43
N TYR A 73 11.66 -5.86 -1.59
CA TYR A 73 12.14 -7.11 -1.02
C TYR A 73 11.72 -8.31 -1.88
N TRP A 74 12.45 -9.41 -1.78
CA TRP A 74 12.14 -10.65 -2.49
C TRP A 74 11.37 -11.65 -1.63
N LEU A 75 10.38 -12.31 -2.25
CA LEU A 75 9.64 -13.41 -1.64
C LEU A 75 9.76 -14.68 -2.49
N GLY A 76 9.94 -15.83 -1.83
CA GLY A 76 9.75 -17.16 -2.41
C GLY A 76 8.61 -17.86 -1.69
N ASN A 77 7.67 -18.48 -2.41
CA ASN A 77 6.57 -19.24 -1.79
C ASN A 77 5.83 -18.48 -0.65
N GLY A 78 5.70 -17.15 -0.77
CA GLY A 78 5.06 -16.29 0.23
C GLY A 78 5.88 -16.01 1.50
N SER A 79 7.17 -16.36 1.54
CA SER A 79 8.10 -16.08 2.64
C SER A 79 9.33 -15.30 2.16
N PHE A 80 9.94 -14.53 3.05
CA PHE A 80 11.23 -13.87 2.80
C PHE A 80 12.31 -14.88 2.39
N VAL A 81 13.09 -14.54 1.37
CA VAL A 81 14.08 -15.46 0.79
C VAL A 81 15.19 -15.83 1.79
N GLU A 82 15.52 -14.92 2.71
CA GLU A 82 16.50 -15.14 3.80
C GLU A 82 16.04 -16.23 4.76
N LYS A 83 14.73 -16.35 4.97
CA LYS A 83 14.13 -17.39 5.81
C LYS A 83 14.17 -18.75 5.11
N LEU A 84 14.01 -18.77 3.78
CA LEU A 84 13.98 -20.00 2.99
C LEU A 84 15.38 -20.56 2.72
N HIS A 85 16.39 -19.69 2.64
CA HIS A 85 17.76 -20.06 2.31
C HIS A 85 18.73 -19.60 3.42
N PRO A 86 18.63 -20.18 4.64
CA PRO A 86 19.50 -19.81 5.76
C PRO A 86 20.97 -20.20 5.53
N ASP A 87 21.23 -21.07 4.56
CA ASP A 87 22.56 -21.45 4.07
C ASP A 87 23.21 -20.40 3.15
N GLY A 88 22.46 -19.36 2.79
CA GLY A 88 22.94 -18.28 1.92
C GLY A 88 22.94 -18.64 0.43
N ALA A 89 22.24 -19.71 0.03
CA ALA A 89 22.10 -20.08 -1.38
C ALA A 89 21.42 -18.99 -2.23
N VAL A 90 20.60 -18.15 -1.60
CA VAL A 90 19.99 -16.96 -2.22
C VAL A 90 20.42 -15.72 -1.44
N ARG A 91 20.76 -14.66 -2.15
CA ARG A 91 21.17 -13.38 -1.57
C ARG A 91 20.44 -12.25 -2.28
N GLU A 92 19.83 -11.36 -1.50
CA GLU A 92 19.30 -10.11 -2.00
C GLU A 92 20.44 -9.17 -2.43
N GLY A 93 20.29 -8.54 -3.60
CA GLY A 93 21.22 -7.55 -4.13
C GLY A 93 20.99 -6.15 -3.56
N THR A 94 21.91 -5.23 -3.82
CA THR A 94 21.77 -3.83 -3.40
C THR A 94 20.68 -3.11 -4.20
N VAL A 95 19.83 -2.35 -3.52
CA VAL A 95 18.87 -1.42 -4.16
C VAL A 95 19.65 -0.21 -4.68
N LEU A 96 19.58 0.06 -5.98
CA LEU A 96 20.21 1.20 -6.66
C LEU A 96 19.23 2.35 -6.88
#